data_AF-A0A1E1V2M3-F1
#
_entry.id   AF-A0A1E1V2M3-F1
#
_cell.length_a   1.000
_cell.length_b   1.000
_cell.length_c   1.000
_cell.angle_alpha   90.00
_cell.angle_beta   90.00
_cell.angle_gamma   90.00
#
_symmetry.space_group_name_H-M   'P 1'
#
loop_
_entity.id
_entity.type
_entity.pdbx_description
1 polymer ?
#
loop_
_entity_poly.entity_id
_entity_poly.type
_entity_poly.pdbx_seq_one_letter_code
_entity_poly.pdbx_strand_id
1 'polypeptide(L)'
;MLADRFGGRWVVAIALVWLILSLVVLRLTTDNLTWAYALIAVYGIAAFAITTPQQHRLITLKPEAAGVLVSLNQAILYLAIALSGSIGGLGIEWLGSNNLGFIASVLAAMALVLSLSMKTESHAHR
;
A
#
# COMPACT_ATOMS: atom_id res chain seq x y z
N MET A 1 2.39 8.79 15.63
CA MET A 1 1.66 8.23 16.80
C MET A 1 1.71 6.70 16.94
N LEU A 2 1.55 5.87 15.89
CA LEU A 2 1.92 4.43 15.94
C LEU A 2 3.33 4.17 15.36
N ALA A 3 3.68 4.87 14.28
CA ALA A 3 5.00 4.79 13.66
C ALA A 3 6.12 5.19 14.64
N ASP A 4 5.86 6.18 15.50
CA ASP A 4 6.81 6.66 16.50
C ASP A 4 7.04 5.66 17.63
N ARG A 5 6.07 4.75 17.90
CA ARG A 5 6.17 3.75 18.98
C ARG A 5 6.68 2.38 18.51
N PHE A 6 6.30 1.95 17.30
CA PHE A 6 6.61 0.60 16.78
C PHE A 6 7.57 0.61 15.59
N GLY A 7 7.99 1.78 15.12
CA GLY A 7 8.82 1.95 13.93
C GLY A 7 7.99 1.97 12.65
N GLY A 8 8.28 2.93 11.77
CA GLY A 8 7.53 3.11 10.50
C GLY A 8 7.52 1.87 9.60
N ARG A 9 8.54 1.01 9.67
CA ARG A 9 8.61 -0.27 8.93
C ARG A 9 7.46 -1.22 9.29
N TRP A 10 7.20 -1.41 10.59
CA TRP A 10 6.15 -2.34 11.05
C TRP A 10 4.76 -1.82 10.75
N VAL A 11 4.54 -0.52 10.88
CA VAL A 11 3.26 0.11 10.54
C VAL A 11 2.92 -0.09 9.06
N VAL A 12 3.90 0.13 8.17
CA VAL A 12 3.71 -0.11 6.73
C VAL A 12 3.44 -1.59 6.43
N ALA A 13 4.17 -2.51 7.06
CA ALA A 13 3.96 -3.94 6.86
C ALA A 13 2.56 -4.41 7.31
N ILE A 14 2.11 -3.99 8.49
CA ILE A 14 0.77 -4.33 9.02
C ILE A 14 -0.33 -3.78 8.12
N ALA A 15 -0.19 -2.52 7.69
CA ALA A 15 -1.18 -1.91 6.80
C ALA A 15 -1.21 -2.58 5.42
N LEU A 16 -0.08 -3.02 4.88
CA LEU A 16 -0.03 -3.81 3.65
C LEU A 16 -0.69 -5.18 3.80
N VAL A 17 -0.44 -5.90 4.91
CA VAL A 17 -1.12 -7.18 5.20
C VAL A 17 -2.63 -6.97 5.29
N TRP A 18 -3.07 -5.91 5.99
CA TRP A 18 -4.48 -5.56 6.08
C TRP A 18 -5.07 -5.32 4.68
N LEU A 19 -4.42 -4.51 3.84
CA LEU A 19 -4.89 -4.25 2.47
C LEU A 19 -4.99 -5.55 1.65
N ILE A 20 -3.99 -6.43 1.73
CA ILE A 20 -4.01 -7.71 1.03
C ILE A 20 -5.23 -8.53 1.45
N LEU A 21 -5.48 -8.66 2.75
CA LEU A 21 -6.63 -9.42 3.26
C LEU A 21 -7.96 -8.81 2.81
N SER A 22 -8.09 -7.48 2.87
CA SER A 22 -9.27 -6.78 2.38
C SER A 22 -9.51 -7.02 0.89
N LEU A 23 -8.47 -6.99 0.07
CA LEU A 23 -8.56 -7.19 -1.39
C LEU A 23 -8.83 -8.65 -1.77
N VAL A 24 -8.28 -9.62 -1.04
CA VAL A 24 -8.56 -11.06 -1.24
C VAL A 24 -10.01 -11.41 -0.91
N VAL A 25 -10.53 -10.85 0.19
CA VAL A 25 -11.91 -11.12 0.64
C VAL A 25 -12.96 -10.35 -0.18
N LEU A 26 -12.55 -9.33 -0.94
CA LEU A 26 -13.45 -8.46 -1.72
C LEU A 26 -14.49 -9.23 -2.53
N ARG A 27 -14.07 -10.27 -3.26
CA ARG A 27 -14.95 -11.11 -4.08
C ARG A 27 -16.08 -11.77 -3.29
N LEU A 28 -15.88 -12.06 -2.00
CA LEU A 28 -16.90 -12.69 -1.15
C LEU A 28 -17.96 -11.68 -0.68
N THR A 29 -17.72 -10.38 -0.87
CA THR A 29 -18.59 -9.30 -0.39
C THR A 29 -19.40 -8.65 -1.50
N THR A 30 -19.07 -8.89 -2.78
CA THR A 30 -19.68 -8.20 -3.92
C THR A 30 -21.15 -8.52 -4.14
N ASP A 31 -21.63 -9.68 -3.66
CA ASP A 31 -23.02 -10.10 -3.82
C ASP A 31 -23.96 -9.50 -2.75
N ASN A 32 -23.41 -8.82 -1.74
CA ASN A 32 -24.18 -8.23 -0.66
C ASN A 32 -23.69 -6.83 -0.32
N LEU A 33 -24.56 -5.84 -0.56
CA LEU A 33 -24.22 -4.43 -0.41
C LEU A 33 -23.78 -4.06 1.02
N THR A 34 -24.38 -4.65 2.05
CA THR A 34 -24.00 -4.40 3.45
C THR A 34 -22.57 -4.89 3.73
N TRP A 35 -22.22 -6.08 3.24
CA TRP A 35 -20.87 -6.62 3.39
C TRP A 35 -19.85 -5.83 2.57
N ALA A 36 -20.20 -5.37 1.38
CA ALA A 36 -19.35 -4.51 0.57
C ALA A 36 -19.04 -3.19 1.30
N TYR A 37 -20.03 -2.52 1.89
CA TYR A 37 -19.81 -1.30 2.66
C TYR A 37 -18.94 -1.53 3.90
N ALA A 38 -19.20 -2.61 4.64
CA ALA A 38 -18.40 -2.97 5.81
C ALA A 38 -16.93 -3.19 5.41
N LEU A 39 -16.69 -3.92 4.32
CA LEU A 39 -15.34 -4.18 3.83
C LEU A 39 -14.65 -2.89 3.35
N ILE A 40 -15.34 -2.01 2.62
CA ILE A 40 -14.77 -0.74 2.14
C ILE A 40 -14.42 0.18 3.32
N ALA A 41 -15.23 0.21 4.38
CA ALA A 41 -14.90 0.95 5.60
C ALA A 41 -13.60 0.42 6.25
N VAL A 42 -13.46 -0.90 6.34
CA VAL A 42 -12.26 -1.57 6.87
C VAL A 42 -11.05 -1.33 5.98
N TYR A 43 -11.22 -1.42 4.65
CA TYR A 43 -10.18 -1.16 3.66
C TYR A 43 -9.68 0.29 3.73
N GLY A 44 -10.59 1.26 3.86
CA GLY A 44 -10.27 2.68 3.88
C GLY A 44 -9.26 3.03 4.97
N ILE A 45 -9.41 2.48 6.17
CA ILE A 45 -8.48 2.71 7.28
C ILE A 45 -7.05 2.32 6.89
N ALA A 46 -6.86 1.12 6.34
CA ALA A 46 -5.55 0.64 5.95
C ALA A 46 -4.97 1.41 4.75
N ALA A 47 -5.81 1.77 3.78
CA ALA A 47 -5.39 2.51 2.59
C ALA A 47 -4.78 3.88 2.93
N PHE A 48 -5.38 4.59 3.90
CA PHE A 48 -4.89 5.90 4.33
C PHE A 48 -3.80 5.84 5.40
N ALA A 49 -3.63 4.72 6.11
CA ALA A 49 -2.63 4.59 7.16
C ALA A 49 -1.17 4.49 6.65
N ILE A 50 -0.95 4.23 5.36
CA ILE A 50 0.38 3.93 4.79
C ILE A 50 1.17 5.19 4.42
N THR A 51 0.50 6.22 3.90
CA THR A 51 1.14 7.39 3.27
C THR A 51 1.97 8.19 4.26
N THR A 52 1.42 8.54 5.42
CA THR A 52 2.14 9.34 6.42
C THR A 52 3.39 8.64 6.95
N PRO A 53 3.35 7.36 7.38
CA PRO A 53 4.56 6.63 7.78
C PRO A 53 5.59 6.46 6.65
N GLN A 54 5.16 6.28 5.40
CA GLN A 54 6.06 6.19 4.25
C GLN A 54 6.81 7.51 4.03
N GLN A 55 6.10 8.65 4.01
CA GLN A 55 6.73 9.96 3.85
C GLN A 55 7.67 10.28 5.01
N HIS A 56 7.25 10.01 6.25
CA HIS A 56 8.10 10.19 7.43
C HIS A 56 9.38 9.33 7.35
N ARG A 57 9.27 8.07 6.89
CA ARG A 57 10.42 7.19 6.70
C ARG A 57 11.40 7.73 5.65
N LEU A 58 10.91 8.28 4.53
CA LEU A 58 11.77 8.89 3.52
C LEU A 58 12.54 10.11 4.06
N ILE A 59 11.84 10.99 4.80
CA ILE A 59 12.42 12.18 5.40
C ILE A 59 13.48 11.80 6.43
N THR A 60 13.21 10.80 7.28
CA THR A 60 14.15 10.34 8.30
C THR A 60 15.37 9.61 7.72
N LEU A 61 15.24 8.93 6.58
CA LEU A 61 16.34 8.25 5.92
C LEU A 61 17.37 9.22 5.30
N LYS A 62 16.93 10.33 4.72
CA LYS A 62 17.83 11.33 4.13
C LYS A 62 17.27 12.75 4.27
N PRO A 63 17.42 13.37 5.46
CA PRO A 63 16.82 14.68 5.76
C PRO A 63 17.23 15.78 4.77
N GLU A 64 18.49 15.78 4.33
CA GLU A 64 19.05 16.74 3.37
C GLU A 64 18.36 16.70 1.99
N ALA A 65 17.79 15.55 1.61
CA ALA A 65 17.09 15.34 0.35
C ALA A 65 15.56 15.21 0.53
N ALA A 66 15.02 15.57 1.70
CA ALA A 66 13.63 15.33 2.07
C ALA A 66 12.63 15.86 1.02
N GLY A 67 12.81 17.09 0.55
CA GLY A 67 11.94 17.69 -0.47
C GLY A 67 11.90 16.89 -1.78
N VAL A 68 13.07 16.43 -2.26
CA VAL A 68 13.20 15.63 -3.48
C VAL A 68 12.63 14.22 -3.29
N LEU A 69 12.87 13.59 -2.13
CA LEU A 69 12.34 12.26 -1.85
C LEU A 69 10.81 12.26 -1.73
N VAL A 70 10.24 13.28 -1.09
CA VAL A 70 8.78 13.43 -0.95
C VAL A 70 8.15 13.72 -2.30
N SER A 71 8.73 14.60 -3.13
CA SER A 71 8.19 14.89 -4.47
C SER A 71 8.28 13.67 -5.39
N LEU A 72 9.39 12.92 -5.35
CA LEU A 72 9.54 11.68 -6.11
C LEU A 72 8.52 10.62 -5.68
N ASN A 73 8.28 10.47 -4.37
CA ASN A 73 7.26 9.56 -3.86
C ASN A 73 5.86 9.92 -4.37
N GLN A 74 5.51 11.22 -4.39
CA GLN A 74 4.24 11.68 -4.95
C GLN A 74 4.16 11.48 -6.46
N ALA A 75 5.24 11.69 -7.20
CA ALA A 75 5.29 11.40 -8.63
C ALA A 75 5.02 9.92 -8.92
N ILE A 76 5.62 9.00 -8.15
CA ILE A 76 5.38 7.56 -8.27
C ILE A 76 3.93 7.21 -7.90
N LEU A 77 3.36 7.81 -6.86
CA LEU A 77 1.95 7.63 -6.49
C LEU A 77 1.02 8.04 -7.65
N TYR A 78 1.22 9.21 -8.24
CA TYR A 78 0.39 9.69 -9.34
C TYR A 78 0.57 8.85 -10.61
N LEU A 79 1.80 8.40 -10.90
CA LEU A 79 2.04 7.45 -11.98
C LEU A 79 1.26 6.15 -11.75
N ALA A 80 1.29 5.61 -10.52
CA ALA A 80 0.53 4.41 -10.18
C ALA A 80 -0.99 4.62 -10.34
N ILE A 81 -1.52 5.77 -9.92
CA ILE A 81 -2.94 6.13 -10.11
C ILE A 81 -3.27 6.18 -11.61
N ALA A 82 -2.43 6.84 -12.43
CA ALA A 82 -2.64 6.92 -13.87
C ALA A 82 -2.64 5.54 -14.54
N LEU A 83 -1.73 4.65 -14.14
CA LEU A 83 -1.64 3.28 -14.67
C LEU A 83 -2.75 2.35 -14.16
N SER A 84 -3.33 2.65 -12.98
CA SER A 84 -4.32 1.77 -12.34
C SER A 84 -5.57 1.53 -13.20
N GLY A 85 -6.01 2.55 -13.96
CA GLY A 85 -7.16 2.43 -14.85
C GLY A 85 -6.94 1.44 -15.98
N SER A 86 -5.78 1.49 -16.64
CA SER A 86 -5.42 0.55 -17.71
C SER A 86 -5.19 -0.87 -17.17
N ILE A 87 -4.46 -1.01 -16.07
CA ILE A 87 -4.23 -2.32 -15.42
C ILE A 87 -5.56 -2.93 -14.96
N GLY A 88 -6.42 -2.12 -14.35
CA GLY A 88 -7.73 -2.56 -13.90
C GLY A 88 -8.68 -2.90 -15.05
N GLY A 89 -8.71 -2.10 -16.11
CA GLY A 89 -9.51 -2.34 -17.31
C GLY A 89 -9.13 -3.66 -18.00
N LEU A 90 -7.84 -3.88 -18.27
CA LEU A 90 -7.33 -5.14 -18.82
C LEU A 90 -7.60 -6.31 -17.86
N GLY A 91 -7.46 -6.10 -16.56
CA GLY A 91 -7.80 -7.08 -15.53
C GLY A 91 -9.27 -7.51 -15.57
N ILE A 92 -10.19 -6.56 -15.73
CA ILE A 92 -11.62 -6.83 -15.89
C ILE A 92 -11.88 -7.60 -17.20
N GLU A 93 -11.24 -7.19 -18.30
CA GLU A 93 -11.40 -7.83 -19.61
C GLU A 93 -10.99 -9.30 -19.59
N TRP A 94 -9.86 -9.63 -18.98
CA TRP A 94 -9.31 -10.99 -19.02
C TRP A 94 -9.77 -11.88 -17.87
N LEU A 95 -9.95 -11.32 -16.67
CA LEU A 95 -10.23 -12.09 -15.45
C LEU A 95 -11.64 -11.84 -14.89
N GLY A 96 -12.37 -10.85 -15.41
CA GLY A 96 -13.67 -10.43 -14.90
C GLY A 96 -13.57 -9.53 -13.67
N SER A 97 -14.61 -8.70 -13.47
CA SER A 97 -14.69 -7.72 -12.37
C SER A 97 -14.56 -8.34 -10.98
N ASN A 98 -15.08 -9.56 -10.79
CA ASN A 98 -15.04 -10.28 -9.52
C ASN A 98 -13.61 -10.66 -9.07
N ASN A 99 -12.64 -10.68 -9.99
CA ASN A 99 -11.26 -11.09 -9.69
C ASN A 99 -10.28 -9.91 -9.57
N LEU A 100 -10.76 -8.68 -9.71
CA LEU A 100 -9.92 -7.48 -9.66
C LEU A 100 -9.17 -7.34 -8.32
N GLY A 101 -9.82 -7.73 -7.22
CA GLY A 101 -9.22 -7.77 -5.89
C GLY A 101 -7.96 -8.64 -5.82
N PHE A 102 -7.92 -9.76 -6.57
CA PHE A 102 -6.73 -10.61 -6.60
C PHE A 102 -5.54 -9.93 -7.29
N ILE A 103 -5.77 -9.24 -8.41
CA ILE A 103 -4.72 -8.49 -9.12
C ILE A 103 -4.12 -7.44 -8.19
N ALA A 104 -4.96 -6.66 -7.52
CA ALA A 104 -4.53 -5.66 -6.55
C ALA A 104 -3.79 -6.29 -5.36
N SER A 105 -4.25 -7.44 -4.87
CA SER A 105 -3.60 -8.15 -3.76
C SER A 105 -2.19 -8.64 -4.11
N VAL A 106 -1.96 -9.07 -5.36
CA VAL A 106 -0.63 -9.47 -5.83
C VAL A 106 0.32 -8.28 -5.85
N LEU A 107 -0.13 -7.12 -6.36
CA LEU A 107 0.67 -5.89 -6.34
C LEU A 107 0.99 -5.43 -4.91
N ALA A 108 0.01 -5.51 -4.00
CA ALA A 108 0.23 -5.20 -2.58
C ALA A 108 1.20 -6.20 -1.90
N ALA A 109 1.12 -7.49 -2.26
CA ALA A 109 2.05 -8.51 -1.77
C ALA A 109 3.48 -8.27 -2.28
N MET A 110 3.66 -7.89 -3.54
CA MET A 110 4.96 -7.47 -4.08
C MET A 110 5.52 -6.27 -3.31
N ALA A 111 4.68 -5.27 -3.03
CA ALA A 111 5.08 -4.12 -2.22
C ALA A 111 5.49 -4.51 -0.78
N LEU A 112 4.78 -5.46 -0.17
CA LEU A 112 5.11 -6.00 1.15
C LEU A 112 6.48 -6.70 1.13
N VAL A 113 6.71 -7.59 0.16
CA VAL A 113 7.99 -8.27 -0.01
C VAL A 113 9.14 -7.27 -0.18
N LEU A 114 8.97 -6.27 -1.04
CA LEU A 114 9.97 -5.21 -1.25
C LEU A 114 10.23 -4.42 0.05
N SER A 115 9.17 -4.00 0.74
CA SER A 115 9.27 -3.22 1.99
C SER A 115 10.02 -3.99 3.09
N LEU A 116 9.83 -5.31 3.17
CA LEU A 116 10.52 -6.19 4.13
C LEU A 116 11.96 -6.51 3.72
N SER A 117 12.23 -6.59 2.42
CA SER A 117 13.55 -6.95 1.85
C SER A 117 14.55 -5.79 1.89
N MET A 118 14.07 -4.55 1.99
CA MET A 118 14.94 -3.40 2.24
C MET A 118 15.65 -3.57 3.59
N LYS A 119 16.89 -4.09 3.52
CA LYS A 119 17.82 -4.07 4.64
C LYS A 119 18.04 -2.62 5.03
N THR A 120 17.70 -2.25 6.26
CA THR A 120 18.24 -1.03 6.84
C THR A 120 19.73 -1.26 6.90
N GLU A 121 20.51 -0.63 6.02
CA GLU A 121 21.93 -0.49 6.26
C GLU A 121 22.03 0.16 7.63
N SER A 122 22.48 -0.63 8.60
CA SER A 122 22.95 -0.09 9.86
C SER A 122 24.09 0.83 9.45
N HIS A 123 23.84 2.14 9.46
CA HIS A 123 24.91 3.10 9.62
C HIS A 123 25.53 2.83 11.01
N ALA A 124 26.33 1.78 11.08
CA ALA A 124 27.40 1.66 12.03
C ALA A 124 28.39 2.76 11.66
N HIS A 125 28.10 3.97 12.15
CA HIS A 125 29.13 4.97 12.34
C HIS A 125 30.15 4.37 13.31
N ARG A 126 31.25 3.89 12.75
CA ARG A 126 32.58 4.12 13.30
C ARG A 126 33.28 5.11 12.40
#